data_AF-A0A7J6L3N8-F1
#
_entry.id   AF-A0A7J6L3N8-F1
#
_cell.length_a   1.000
_cell.length_b   1.000
_cell.length_c   1.000
_cell.angle_alpha   90.00
_cell.angle_beta   90.00
_cell.angle_gamma   90.00
#
_symmetry.space_group_name_H-M   'P 1'
#
loop_
_entity.id
_entity.type
_entity.pdbx_description
1 polymer ?
#
loop_
_entity_poly.entity_id
_entity_poly.type
_entity_poly.pdbx_seq_one_letter_code
_entity_poly.pdbx_strand_id
1 'polypeptide(L)'
;MSSSGGANNMILRCNKTGQLFFTPEDAEDHAKAIGSQDFEEVSPDAKVMVSNVSGKYCFTDEEVKRFCMRTGEKAENFSEITVAELRDRILQKQNQHQNDPRVVDFADSRKVEVLFEGRGYPVVVAEKALWFGNNNLKKAEEWIAEHENDPDFKEPLRLPEGATTPMDVDEHGQLVPDSGENPQNVKDMVNKDMLKELTEGMGFPLVRAERALYYSDNAGVENAVQWLGEHENDEDIDKPLPAPKPQMSKEEAQAKALELQKKLREDRMEREKKEAREKEKARIENTKLMQETQAHLAEEKRKREMEEMQREREDHVRHRQELREKMVEDYRRRFGRDPPADYFEKSTDVSQMKPKEAIAYHLRNLKKEYKESNLQGLMWFMDDVDPCRMRLATCLKTLRIYLQNAHDHPTEKKYHKINKSNKAFMERVAPFGEAIEVLENCGFSDTGERRANSVALNLSVSSTPHLRC
;
A
#
# COMPACT_ATOMS: atom_id res chain seq x y z
N MET A 1 24.32 51.05 17.86
CA MET A 1 25.51 50.19 17.65
C MET A 1 25.43 49.12 18.73
N SER A 2 25.20 47.84 18.47
CA SER A 2 25.73 47.03 17.38
C SER A 2 24.83 45.84 17.02
N SER A 3 25.06 45.35 15.81
CA SER A 3 24.26 44.48 14.95
C SER A 3 23.79 43.14 15.52
N SER A 4 22.51 42.84 15.24
CA SER A 4 22.00 41.52 14.91
C SER A 4 22.60 41.04 13.58
N GLY A 5 23.12 39.83 13.50
CA GLY A 5 23.60 39.25 12.25
C GLY A 5 24.17 37.85 12.42
N GLY A 6 23.42 36.84 11.96
CA GLY A 6 23.88 35.45 11.90
C GLY A 6 22.74 34.43 11.89
N ALA A 7 21.77 34.56 10.98
CA ALA A 7 20.86 33.45 10.68
C ALA A 7 21.67 32.41 9.90
N ASN A 8 21.88 31.22 10.47
CA ASN A 8 22.59 30.11 9.86
C ASN A 8 22.01 29.76 8.49
N ASN A 9 22.74 30.06 7.42
CA ASN A 9 22.39 29.78 6.03
C ASN A 9 22.88 28.37 5.63
N MET A 10 22.43 27.35 6.37
CA MET A 10 22.87 25.95 6.20
C MET A 10 22.21 25.35 4.95
N ILE A 11 23.00 25.00 3.94
CA ILE A 11 22.52 24.38 2.69
C ILE A 11 22.87 22.88 2.75
N LEU A 12 21.87 22.03 2.55
CA LEU A 12 22.02 20.58 2.65
C LEU A 12 21.89 19.92 1.28
N ARG A 13 22.77 18.99 0.97
CA ARG A 13 22.73 18.14 -0.23
C ARG A 13 22.44 16.70 0.18
N CYS A 14 21.44 16.08 -0.42
CA CYS A 14 21.21 14.64 -0.25
C CYS A 14 22.20 13.84 -1.11
N ASN A 15 23.00 12.95 -0.50
CA ASN A 15 23.99 12.14 -1.22
C ASN A 15 23.36 11.10 -2.15
N LYS A 16 22.11 10.69 -1.90
CA LYS A 16 21.40 9.73 -2.74
C LYS A 16 20.76 10.35 -3.97
N THR A 17 20.16 11.53 -3.84
CA THR A 17 19.40 12.18 -4.93
C THR A 17 20.16 13.31 -5.60
N GLY A 18 21.20 13.83 -4.94
CA GLY A 18 21.95 15.01 -5.36
C GLY A 18 21.15 16.32 -5.22
N GLN A 19 19.96 16.29 -4.60
CA GLN A 19 19.09 17.45 -4.44
C GLN A 19 19.60 18.39 -3.34
N LEU A 20 19.57 19.69 -3.62
CA LEU A 20 19.89 20.76 -2.69
C LEU A 20 18.64 21.25 -1.95
N PHE A 21 18.80 21.48 -0.65
CA PHE A 21 17.80 22.04 0.26
C PHE A 21 18.36 23.29 0.92
N PHE A 22 17.57 24.36 0.86
CA PHE A 22 17.95 25.67 1.41
C PHE A 22 17.31 25.94 2.78
N THR A 23 16.46 25.02 3.25
CA THR A 23 15.91 25.02 4.60
C THR A 23 16.06 23.62 5.22
N PRO A 24 16.22 23.53 6.55
CA PRO A 24 16.28 22.23 7.24
C PRO A 24 14.95 21.49 7.20
N GLU A 25 13.81 22.19 7.16
CA GLU A 25 12.48 21.58 7.08
C GLU A 25 12.29 20.81 5.76
N ASP A 26 12.67 21.41 4.63
CA ASP A 26 12.57 20.75 3.32
C ASP A 26 13.46 19.50 3.24
N ALA A 27 14.63 19.54 3.88
CA ALA A 27 15.54 18.41 3.96
C ALA A 27 14.96 17.27 4.80
N GLU A 28 14.32 17.57 5.94
CA GLU A 28 13.66 16.58 6.79
C GLU A 28 12.49 15.89 6.07
N ASP A 29 11.68 16.63 5.33
CA ASP A 29 10.56 16.06 4.58
C ASP A 29 11.04 15.19 3.41
N HIS A 30 12.13 15.59 2.75
CA HIS A 30 12.81 14.74 1.77
C HIS A 30 13.39 13.46 2.42
N ALA A 31 13.97 13.58 3.62
CA ALA A 31 14.52 12.44 4.37
C ALA A 31 13.43 11.42 4.72
N LYS A 32 12.24 11.89 5.13
CA LYS A 32 11.05 11.06 5.40
C LYS A 32 10.55 10.39 4.12
N ALA A 33 10.50 11.11 3.00
CA ALA A 33 9.97 10.60 1.74
C ALA A 33 10.86 9.50 1.13
N ILE A 34 12.19 9.63 1.22
CA ILE A 34 13.15 8.70 0.59
C ILE A 34 13.73 7.69 1.59
N GLY A 35 13.49 7.88 2.89
CA GLY A 35 14.02 7.02 3.95
C GLY A 35 15.55 7.09 4.05
N SER A 36 16.13 8.26 3.78
CA SER A 36 17.58 8.49 3.80
C SER A 36 17.92 9.73 4.60
N GLN A 37 18.78 9.57 5.61
CA GLN A 37 19.31 10.66 6.45
C GLN A 37 20.73 11.08 6.04
N ASP A 38 21.17 10.66 4.87
CA ASP A 38 22.53 10.89 4.35
C ASP A 38 22.60 12.24 3.62
N PHE A 39 22.87 13.31 4.39
CA PHE A 39 23.01 14.68 3.91
C PHE A 39 24.43 15.22 4.16
N GLU A 40 24.93 15.96 3.18
CA GLU A 40 26.19 16.70 3.22
C GLU A 40 25.90 18.20 3.31
N GLU A 41 26.59 18.91 4.19
CA GLU A 41 26.51 20.38 4.24
C GLU A 41 27.38 20.98 3.13
N VAL A 42 26.76 21.82 2.30
CA VAL A 42 27.43 22.43 1.13
C VAL A 42 27.56 23.93 1.35
N SER A 43 28.78 24.45 1.16
CA SER A 43 29.04 25.88 1.23
C SER A 43 28.27 26.64 0.14
N PRO A 44 27.71 27.84 0.41
CA PRO A 44 27.08 28.68 -0.62
C PRO A 44 28.04 29.06 -1.76
N ASP A 45 29.35 29.10 -1.49
CA ASP A 45 30.39 29.39 -2.47
C ASP A 45 30.86 28.14 -3.23
N ALA A 46 30.29 26.96 -2.92
CA ALA A 46 30.61 25.74 -3.64
C ALA A 46 30.17 25.88 -5.11
N LYS A 47 30.97 25.30 -6.00
CA LYS A 47 30.72 25.33 -7.43
C LYS A 47 29.85 24.14 -7.84
N VAL A 48 28.88 24.41 -8.70
CA VAL A 48 27.95 23.42 -9.24
C VAL A 48 27.80 23.64 -10.75
N MET A 49 27.75 22.56 -11.52
CA MET A 49 27.53 22.60 -12.95
C MET A 49 26.04 22.53 -13.26
N VAL A 50 25.53 23.45 -14.06
CA VAL A 50 24.11 23.54 -14.39
C VAL A 50 23.92 23.50 -15.89
N SER A 51 23.04 22.61 -16.37
CA SER A 51 22.65 22.59 -17.78
C SER A 51 21.89 23.86 -18.12
N ASN A 52 22.35 24.58 -19.14
CA ASN A 52 21.68 25.76 -19.68
C ASN A 52 20.38 25.40 -20.42
N VAL A 53 20.16 24.12 -20.74
CA VAL A 53 18.99 23.64 -21.47
C VAL A 53 17.93 23.09 -20.52
N SER A 54 18.29 22.13 -19.66
CA SER A 54 17.33 21.49 -18.75
C SER A 54 17.27 22.11 -17.36
N GLY A 55 18.22 22.98 -17.00
CA GLY A 55 18.32 23.55 -15.65
C GLY A 55 18.73 22.52 -14.59
N LYS A 56 19.11 21.29 -14.99
CA LYS A 56 19.58 20.26 -14.06
C LYS A 56 20.99 20.61 -13.59
N TYR A 57 21.21 20.52 -12.28
CA TYR A 57 22.51 20.76 -11.66
C TYR A 57 23.20 19.45 -11.23
N CYS A 58 24.52 19.43 -11.29
CA CYS A 58 25.41 18.30 -10.99
C CYS A 58 26.68 18.84 -10.31
N PHE A 59 27.23 18.10 -9.34
CA PHE A 59 28.40 18.53 -8.56
C PHE A 59 29.71 17.94 -9.08
N THR A 60 29.65 16.85 -9.85
CA THR A 60 30.85 16.18 -10.37
C THR A 60 30.77 15.97 -11.88
N ASP A 61 31.93 15.94 -12.54
CA ASP A 61 32.05 15.63 -13.97
C ASP A 61 31.49 14.23 -14.31
N GLU A 62 31.54 13.31 -13.36
CA GLU A 62 30.96 11.98 -13.50
C GLU A 62 29.44 12.01 -13.54
N GLU A 63 28.80 12.84 -12.70
CA GLU A 63 27.36 13.05 -12.72
C GLU A 63 26.91 13.69 -14.04
N VAL A 64 27.67 14.67 -14.55
CA VAL A 64 27.40 15.28 -15.86
C VAL A 64 27.51 14.25 -16.97
N LYS A 65 28.59 13.44 -17.00
CA LYS A 65 28.75 12.36 -17.99
C LYS A 65 27.59 11.37 -17.95
N ARG A 66 27.16 10.95 -16.75
CA ARG A 66 26.01 10.03 -16.59
C ARG A 66 24.70 10.67 -17.04
N PHE A 67 24.53 11.98 -16.81
CA PHE A 67 23.36 12.71 -17.29
C PHE A 67 23.36 12.80 -18.82
N CYS A 68 24.47 13.25 -19.42
CA CYS A 68 24.67 13.32 -20.87
C CYS A 68 24.43 11.97 -21.56
N MET A 69 24.90 10.87 -20.98
CA MET A 69 24.65 9.52 -21.52
C MET A 69 23.16 9.14 -21.50
N ARG A 70 22.37 9.61 -20.51
CA ARG A 70 20.95 9.29 -20.39
C ARG A 70 20.06 10.18 -21.25
N THR A 71 20.36 11.48 -21.32
CA THR A 71 19.50 12.47 -21.97
C THR A 71 19.96 12.83 -23.38
N GLY A 72 21.19 12.44 -23.77
CA GLY A 72 21.78 12.83 -25.04
C GLY A 72 22.28 14.28 -25.08
N GLU A 73 22.20 15.03 -23.97
CA GLU A 73 22.74 16.38 -23.88
C GLU A 73 24.28 16.38 -23.96
N LYS A 74 24.86 17.38 -24.62
CA LYS A 74 26.32 17.56 -24.68
C LYS A 74 26.82 18.23 -23.41
N ALA A 75 27.98 17.82 -22.92
CA ALA A 75 28.64 18.42 -21.76
C ALA A 75 28.95 19.92 -21.95
N GLU A 76 29.08 20.38 -23.19
CA GLU A 76 29.27 21.79 -23.56
C GLU A 76 28.11 22.70 -23.11
N ASN A 77 26.92 22.14 -22.85
CA ASN A 77 25.75 22.90 -22.41
C ASN A 77 25.72 23.15 -20.90
N PHE A 78 26.72 22.68 -20.15
CA PHE A 78 26.84 22.90 -18.72
C PHE A 78 27.69 24.14 -18.43
N SER A 79 27.16 25.05 -17.60
CA SER A 79 27.91 26.17 -17.06
C SER A 79 28.20 25.97 -15.57
N GLU A 80 29.40 26.34 -15.15
CA GLU A 80 29.79 26.34 -13.73
C GLU A 80 29.26 27.62 -13.08
N ILE A 81 28.42 27.48 -12.05
CA ILE A 81 27.92 28.59 -11.22
C ILE A 81 28.09 28.26 -9.74
N THR A 82 27.94 29.24 -8.87
CA THR A 82 27.94 29.02 -7.41
C THR A 82 26.58 28.52 -6.92
N VAL A 83 26.56 27.81 -5.79
CA VAL A 83 25.30 27.38 -5.14
C VAL A 83 24.43 28.57 -4.74
N ALA A 84 25.05 29.70 -4.34
CA ALA A 84 24.34 30.95 -4.11
C ALA A 84 23.64 31.50 -5.38
N GLU A 85 24.34 31.54 -6.52
CA GLU A 85 23.74 31.96 -7.80
C GLU A 85 22.65 30.99 -8.27
N LEU A 86 22.81 29.69 -8.02
CA LEU A 86 21.78 28.69 -8.32
C LEU A 86 20.52 28.95 -7.49
N ARG A 87 20.65 29.26 -6.19
CA ARG A 87 19.54 29.62 -5.32
C ARG A 87 18.80 30.85 -5.86
N ASP A 88 19.53 31.88 -6.24
CA ASP A 88 18.94 33.11 -6.77
C ASP A 88 18.21 32.86 -8.09
N ARG A 89 18.74 32.01 -8.99
CA ARG A 89 18.03 31.59 -10.21
C ARG A 89 16.75 30.82 -9.92
N ILE A 90 16.74 29.96 -8.90
CA ILE A 90 15.54 29.20 -8.51
C ILE A 90 14.49 30.15 -7.94
N LEU A 91 14.87 31.06 -7.04
CA LEU A 91 13.97 32.08 -6.48
C LEU A 91 13.46 33.04 -7.56
N GLN A 92 14.31 33.44 -8.51
CA GLN A 92 13.93 34.31 -9.61
C GLN A 92 12.92 33.61 -10.53
N LYS A 93 13.08 32.32 -10.81
CA LYS A 93 12.07 31.54 -11.55
C LYS A 93 10.76 31.41 -10.78
N GLN A 94 10.80 31.16 -9.47
CA GLN A 94 9.59 31.12 -8.63
C GLN A 94 8.86 32.48 -8.61
N ASN A 95 9.61 33.58 -8.50
CA ASN A 95 9.07 34.93 -8.52
C ASN A 95 8.59 35.38 -9.91
N GLN A 96 9.20 34.88 -10.99
CA GLN A 96 8.73 35.08 -12.37
C GLN A 96 7.40 34.36 -12.61
N HIS A 97 7.24 33.13 -12.10
CA HIS A 97 5.94 32.44 -12.11
C HIS A 97 4.87 33.16 -11.29
N GLN A 98 5.25 33.88 -10.23
CA GLN A 98 4.32 34.70 -9.45
C GLN A 98 3.98 36.07 -10.07
N ASN A 99 4.74 36.56 -11.05
CA ASN A 99 4.59 37.91 -11.60
C ASN A 99 4.43 37.95 -13.13
N ASP A 100 4.06 36.85 -13.80
CA ASP A 100 3.69 36.87 -15.21
C ASP A 100 2.22 37.32 -15.38
N PRO A 101 1.93 38.52 -15.91
CA PRO A 101 0.57 39.02 -16.09
C PRO A 101 -0.24 38.27 -17.16
N ARG A 102 0.31 37.20 -17.76
CA ARG A 102 -0.42 36.26 -18.64
C ARG A 102 -0.91 35.01 -17.91
N VAL A 103 -0.61 34.85 -16.63
CA VAL A 103 -1.14 33.79 -15.77
C VAL A 103 -2.06 34.43 -14.75
N VAL A 104 -3.24 34.83 -15.22
CA VAL A 104 -4.37 35.08 -14.31
C VAL A 104 -4.96 33.71 -13.97
N ASP A 105 -4.66 33.27 -12.74
CA ASP A 105 -5.05 32.01 -12.09
C ASP A 105 -6.58 31.88 -11.96
N PHE A 106 -7.31 31.79 -13.08
CA PHE A 106 -8.77 31.60 -13.12
C PHE A 106 -9.17 30.12 -13.16
N ALA A 107 -8.31 29.25 -13.70
CA ALA A 107 -8.52 27.81 -13.72
C ALA A 107 -7.78 27.19 -12.53
N ASP A 108 -8.48 26.35 -11.76
CA ASP A 108 -7.90 25.68 -10.60
C ASP A 108 -6.72 24.80 -11.08
N SER A 109 -5.49 25.17 -10.68
CA SER A 109 -4.25 24.50 -11.11
C SER A 109 -4.31 22.98 -10.94
N ARG A 110 -5.02 22.48 -9.92
CA ARG A 110 -5.22 21.03 -9.69
C ARG A 110 -6.13 20.39 -10.73
N LYS A 111 -7.11 21.12 -11.27
CA LYS A 111 -8.01 20.62 -12.31
C LYS A 111 -7.37 20.67 -13.69
N VAL A 112 -6.51 21.67 -13.92
CA VAL A 112 -5.64 21.72 -15.11
C VAL A 112 -4.73 20.49 -15.12
N GLU A 113 -4.09 20.17 -13.98
CA GLU A 113 -3.30 18.94 -13.81
C GLU A 113 -4.13 17.66 -14.05
N VAL A 114 -5.37 17.57 -13.55
CA VAL A 114 -6.23 16.40 -13.79
C VAL A 114 -6.54 16.19 -15.28
N LEU A 115 -6.78 17.26 -16.04
CA LEU A 115 -7.03 17.18 -17.49
C LEU A 115 -5.73 16.92 -18.28
N PHE A 116 -4.61 17.48 -17.83
CA PHE A 116 -3.29 17.32 -18.44
C PHE A 116 -2.67 15.95 -18.15
N GLU A 117 -2.43 15.61 -16.88
CA GLU A 117 -1.77 14.36 -16.47
C GLU A 117 -2.74 13.16 -16.48
N GLY A 118 -3.99 13.38 -16.09
CA GLY A 118 -4.97 12.30 -15.96
C GLY A 118 -5.62 11.89 -17.28
N ARG A 119 -5.74 12.81 -18.25
CA ARG A 119 -6.44 12.57 -19.53
C ARG A 119 -5.61 12.89 -20.77
N GLY A 120 -4.43 13.50 -20.63
CA GLY A 120 -3.49 13.73 -21.73
C GLY A 120 -3.80 14.93 -22.63
N TYR A 121 -4.68 15.84 -22.20
CA TYR A 121 -4.99 17.04 -22.99
C TYR A 121 -3.87 18.09 -22.84
N PRO A 122 -3.45 18.81 -23.90
CA PRO A 122 -2.47 19.89 -23.78
C PRO A 122 -2.92 20.96 -22.76
N VAL A 123 -1.99 21.51 -21.99
CA VAL A 123 -2.28 22.50 -20.91
C VAL A 123 -3.14 23.66 -21.42
N VAL A 124 -2.82 24.19 -22.60
CA VAL A 124 -3.56 25.30 -23.24
C VAL A 124 -5.03 24.94 -23.52
N VAL A 125 -5.30 23.68 -23.87
CA VAL A 125 -6.65 23.17 -24.12
C VAL A 125 -7.38 22.97 -22.79
N ALA A 126 -6.69 22.44 -21.77
CA ALA A 126 -7.27 22.24 -20.44
C ALA A 126 -7.66 23.58 -19.79
N GLU A 127 -6.83 24.62 -19.94
CA GLU A 127 -7.12 25.97 -19.46
C GLU A 127 -8.30 26.60 -20.22
N LYS A 128 -8.32 26.49 -21.55
CA LYS A 128 -9.41 26.98 -22.41
C LYS A 128 -10.74 26.28 -22.06
N ALA A 129 -10.70 24.96 -21.91
CA ALA A 129 -11.87 24.15 -21.54
C ALA A 129 -12.38 24.47 -20.14
N LEU A 130 -11.49 24.70 -19.17
CA LEU A 130 -11.89 25.13 -17.83
C LEU A 130 -12.42 26.58 -17.82
N TRP A 131 -11.94 27.43 -18.73
CA TRP A 131 -12.45 28.78 -18.90
C TRP A 131 -13.91 28.77 -19.41
N PHE A 132 -14.16 28.10 -20.55
CA PHE A 132 -15.52 27.96 -21.11
C PHE A 132 -16.44 27.07 -20.25
N GLY A 133 -15.87 26.09 -19.55
CA GLY A 133 -16.57 25.19 -18.64
C GLY A 133 -16.87 25.77 -17.25
N ASN A 134 -16.56 27.06 -17.00
CA ASN A 134 -16.72 27.73 -15.71
C ASN A 134 -16.07 26.96 -14.54
N ASN A 135 -14.84 26.49 -14.74
CA ASN A 135 -13.99 25.74 -13.82
C ASN A 135 -14.60 24.40 -13.32
N ASN A 136 -15.49 23.79 -14.12
CA ASN A 136 -16.08 22.46 -13.88
C ASN A 136 -15.47 21.40 -14.81
N LEU A 137 -14.93 20.32 -14.23
CA LEU A 137 -14.28 19.23 -14.97
C LEU A 137 -15.17 18.56 -16.02
N LYS A 138 -16.45 18.30 -15.71
CA LYS A 138 -17.35 17.63 -16.65
C LYS A 138 -17.70 18.52 -17.84
N LYS A 139 -17.98 19.80 -17.57
CA LYS A 139 -18.25 20.79 -18.63
C LYS A 139 -17.02 21.08 -19.47
N ALA A 140 -15.83 21.05 -18.87
CA ALA A 140 -14.58 21.17 -19.60
C ALA A 140 -14.36 19.96 -20.53
N GLU A 141 -14.65 18.73 -20.08
CA GLU A 141 -14.59 17.53 -20.94
C GLU A 141 -15.62 17.57 -22.07
N GLU A 142 -16.85 18.01 -21.80
CA GLU A 142 -17.91 18.19 -22.82
C GLU A 142 -17.51 19.24 -23.86
N TRP A 143 -16.98 20.39 -23.42
CA TRP A 143 -16.48 21.45 -24.29
C TRP A 143 -15.31 20.96 -25.18
N ILE A 144 -14.37 20.20 -24.60
CA ILE A 144 -13.27 19.57 -25.35
C ILE A 144 -13.81 18.64 -26.43
N ALA A 145 -14.79 17.81 -26.12
CA ALA A 145 -15.38 16.87 -27.07
C ALA A 145 -16.12 17.57 -28.22
N GLU A 146 -16.74 18.72 -27.96
CA GLU A 146 -17.42 19.52 -28.98
C GLU A 146 -16.47 20.28 -29.90
N HIS A 147 -15.32 20.73 -29.37
CA HIS A 147 -14.40 21.64 -30.08
C HIS A 147 -13.10 20.95 -30.55
N GLU A 148 -12.98 19.62 -30.42
CA GLU A 148 -11.78 18.85 -30.81
C GLU A 148 -11.40 19.02 -32.29
N ASN A 149 -12.37 19.34 -33.15
CA ASN A 149 -12.17 19.49 -34.60
C ASN A 149 -11.91 20.93 -35.05
N ASP A 150 -11.89 21.90 -34.13
CA ASP A 150 -11.68 23.30 -34.51
C ASP A 150 -10.21 23.57 -34.87
N PRO A 151 -9.93 24.34 -35.93
CA PRO A 151 -8.56 24.67 -36.33
C PRO A 151 -7.78 25.43 -35.24
N ASP A 152 -8.50 26.18 -34.39
CA ASP A 152 -7.94 26.99 -33.30
C ASP A 152 -7.97 26.25 -31.94
N PHE A 153 -8.26 24.95 -31.94
CA PHE A 153 -8.38 24.13 -30.75
C PHE A 153 -7.08 24.12 -29.93
N LYS A 154 -5.94 24.15 -30.59
CA LYS A 154 -4.59 24.11 -29.97
C LYS A 154 -3.96 25.50 -29.79
N GLU A 155 -4.62 26.56 -30.23
CA GLU A 155 -4.07 27.92 -30.11
C GLU A 155 -4.43 28.57 -28.77
N PRO A 156 -3.48 29.29 -28.14
CA PRO A 156 -3.75 30.04 -26.91
C PRO A 156 -4.85 31.08 -27.11
N LEU A 157 -5.78 31.16 -26.15
CA LEU A 157 -6.81 32.20 -26.12
C LEU A 157 -6.15 33.59 -26.14
N ARG A 158 -6.37 34.35 -27.22
CA ARG A 158 -6.06 35.78 -27.28
C ARG A 158 -7.32 36.57 -26.96
N LEU A 159 -7.41 37.11 -25.76
CA LEU A 159 -8.46 38.07 -25.41
C LEU A 159 -8.14 39.44 -26.03
N PRO A 160 -9.13 40.16 -26.57
CA PRO A 160 -8.97 41.55 -26.98
C PRO A 160 -8.51 42.42 -25.79
N GLU A 161 -7.68 43.43 -26.06
CA GLU A 161 -7.27 44.40 -25.04
C GLU A 161 -8.52 45.07 -24.43
N GLY A 162 -8.78 44.80 -23.13
CA GLY A 162 -9.91 45.39 -22.38
C GLY A 162 -10.90 44.40 -21.76
N ALA A 163 -10.80 43.09 -22.01
CA ALA A 163 -11.70 42.11 -21.38
C ALA A 163 -11.26 41.80 -19.94
N THR A 164 -11.91 42.40 -18.94
CA THR A 164 -11.53 42.24 -17.52
C THR A 164 -12.32 41.19 -16.73
N THR A 165 -13.42 40.63 -17.25
CA THR A 165 -14.16 39.55 -16.55
C THR A 165 -15.04 38.69 -17.47
N PRO A 166 -15.37 37.44 -17.10
CA PRO A 166 -16.20 36.50 -17.90
C PRO A 166 -17.71 36.82 -18.01
N MET A 167 -18.17 38.07 -17.82
CA MET A 167 -19.59 38.35 -17.57
C MET A 167 -20.44 38.88 -18.72
N ASP A 168 -19.90 39.11 -19.92
CA ASP A 168 -20.66 39.76 -21.01
C ASP A 168 -20.88 38.85 -22.22
N VAL A 169 -21.47 37.67 -22.00
CA VAL A 169 -22.03 36.82 -23.08
C VAL A 169 -23.38 36.30 -22.63
N ASP A 170 -24.40 36.48 -23.46
CA ASP A 170 -25.71 35.88 -23.25
C ASP A 170 -25.71 34.38 -23.60
N GLU A 171 -26.82 33.70 -23.31
CA GLU A 171 -27.01 32.25 -23.48
C GLU A 171 -26.84 31.75 -24.93
N HIS A 172 -26.63 32.66 -25.90
CA HIS A 172 -26.45 32.35 -27.32
C HIS A 172 -25.20 32.97 -27.96
N GLY A 173 -24.31 33.60 -27.18
CA GLY A 173 -22.95 33.94 -27.62
C GLY A 173 -22.87 35.03 -28.70
N GLN A 174 -23.83 35.95 -28.77
CA GLN A 174 -23.72 37.11 -29.66
C GLN A 174 -23.34 38.40 -28.91
N LEU A 175 -22.41 39.16 -29.50
CA LEU A 175 -22.03 40.51 -29.05
C LEU A 175 -23.23 41.45 -29.21
N VAL A 176 -23.75 41.96 -28.09
CA VAL A 176 -24.72 43.06 -28.11
C VAL A 176 -24.05 44.31 -28.67
N PRO A 177 -24.62 44.97 -29.70
CA PRO A 177 -24.04 46.20 -30.23
C PRO A 177 -24.09 47.30 -29.18
N ASP A 178 -23.00 48.07 -29.11
CA ASP A 178 -22.86 49.31 -28.34
C ASP A 178 -23.86 50.35 -28.87
N SER A 179 -25.12 50.21 -28.49
CA SER A 179 -26.07 51.32 -28.54
C SER A 179 -25.60 52.29 -27.47
N GLY A 180 -25.01 53.43 -27.88
CA GLY A 180 -24.54 54.52 -27.02
C GLY A 180 -25.66 55.21 -26.22
N GLU A 181 -26.50 54.42 -25.58
CA GLU A 181 -27.65 54.77 -24.77
C GLU A 181 -27.54 54.02 -23.43
N ASN A 182 -27.98 54.65 -22.35
CA ASN A 182 -28.02 53.97 -21.06
C ASN A 182 -29.01 52.77 -21.07
N PRO A 183 -28.73 51.70 -20.31
CA PRO A 183 -29.63 50.55 -20.19
C PRO A 183 -31.05 50.98 -19.79
N GLN A 184 -32.08 50.33 -20.33
CA GLN A 184 -33.49 50.68 -20.10
C GLN A 184 -33.87 50.80 -18.61
N ASN A 185 -33.23 50.01 -17.75
CA ASN A 185 -33.42 50.06 -16.29
C ASN A 185 -33.02 51.42 -15.66
N VAL A 186 -31.96 52.05 -16.18
CA VAL A 186 -31.52 53.39 -15.75
C VAL A 186 -32.50 54.45 -16.25
N LYS A 187 -32.98 54.32 -17.50
CA LYS A 187 -33.98 55.23 -18.09
C LYS A 187 -35.32 55.21 -17.33
N ASP A 188 -35.68 54.07 -16.75
CA ASP A 188 -36.93 53.93 -15.98
C ASP A 188 -36.81 54.48 -14.55
N MET A 189 -35.59 54.58 -13.99
CA MET A 189 -35.32 55.14 -12.65
C MET A 189 -35.19 56.67 -12.64
N VAL A 190 -34.99 57.29 -13.80
CA VAL A 190 -34.82 58.74 -13.95
C VAL A 190 -36.17 59.43 -14.20
N ASN A 191 -36.42 60.56 -13.52
CA ASN A 191 -37.66 61.31 -13.71
C ASN A 191 -37.71 61.98 -15.09
N LYS A 192 -38.68 61.57 -15.92
CA LYS A 192 -38.85 62.01 -17.32
C LYS A 192 -39.09 63.51 -17.47
N ASP A 193 -39.72 64.16 -16.49
CA ASP A 193 -40.00 65.60 -16.55
C ASP A 193 -38.74 66.42 -16.25
N MET A 194 -37.94 65.99 -15.26
CA MET A 194 -36.64 66.60 -14.95
C MET A 194 -35.61 66.35 -16.06
N LEU A 195 -35.67 65.18 -16.68
CA LEU A 195 -34.82 64.82 -17.81
C LEU A 195 -35.10 65.71 -19.03
N LYS A 196 -36.37 65.99 -19.31
CA LYS A 196 -36.77 66.95 -20.36
C LYS A 196 -36.28 68.36 -20.04
N GLU A 197 -36.38 68.81 -18.79
CA GLU A 197 -35.89 70.13 -18.40
C GLU A 197 -34.36 70.28 -18.59
N LEU A 198 -33.59 69.25 -18.22
CA LEU A 198 -32.14 69.22 -18.44
C LEU A 198 -31.75 69.11 -19.92
N THR A 199 -32.49 68.34 -20.71
CA THR A 199 -32.17 68.07 -22.12
C THR A 199 -32.70 69.16 -23.05
N GLU A 200 -33.99 69.49 -22.97
CA GLU A 200 -34.67 70.47 -23.84
C GLU A 200 -34.53 71.91 -23.33
N GLY A 201 -34.46 72.11 -22.01
CA GLY A 201 -34.35 73.44 -21.39
C GLY A 201 -32.92 73.96 -21.29
N MET A 202 -31.96 73.09 -20.95
CA MET A 202 -30.54 73.45 -20.75
C MET A 202 -29.58 72.88 -21.80
N GLY A 203 -30.04 71.98 -22.67
CA GLY A 203 -29.26 71.47 -23.80
C GLY A 203 -28.22 70.40 -23.45
N PHE A 204 -28.31 69.74 -22.29
CA PHE A 204 -27.36 68.69 -21.92
C PHE A 204 -27.61 67.38 -22.69
N PRO A 205 -26.56 66.62 -23.07
CA PRO A 205 -26.72 65.31 -23.72
C PRO A 205 -27.51 64.32 -22.84
N LEU A 206 -28.34 63.49 -23.48
CA LEU A 206 -29.24 62.54 -22.80
C LEU A 206 -28.50 61.63 -21.81
N VAL A 207 -27.35 61.09 -22.22
CA VAL A 207 -26.52 60.19 -21.39
C VAL A 207 -26.03 60.89 -20.12
N ARG A 208 -25.63 62.18 -20.23
CA ARG A 208 -25.18 62.99 -19.09
C ARG A 208 -26.34 63.37 -18.17
N ALA A 209 -27.46 63.78 -18.75
CA ALA A 209 -28.65 64.16 -17.98
C ALA A 209 -29.26 62.98 -17.22
N GLU A 210 -29.32 61.79 -17.85
CA GLU A 210 -29.72 60.55 -17.18
C GLU A 210 -28.74 60.14 -16.07
N ARG A 211 -27.44 60.26 -16.32
CA ARG A 211 -26.40 59.93 -15.34
C ARG A 211 -26.43 60.86 -14.12
N ALA A 212 -26.60 62.16 -14.35
CA ALA A 212 -26.69 63.15 -13.29
C ALA A 212 -27.92 62.94 -12.42
N LEU A 213 -29.09 62.70 -13.04
CA LEU A 213 -30.33 62.42 -12.30
C LEU A 213 -30.26 61.09 -11.54
N TYR A 214 -29.55 60.10 -12.08
CA TYR A 214 -29.31 58.82 -11.42
C TYR A 214 -28.44 58.98 -10.16
N TYR A 215 -27.33 59.71 -10.22
CA TYR A 215 -26.47 59.93 -9.05
C TYR A 215 -26.99 60.98 -8.07
N SER A 216 -27.84 61.91 -8.54
CA SER A 216 -28.52 62.87 -7.68
C SER A 216 -29.81 62.32 -7.04
N ASP A 217 -30.08 61.01 -7.17
CA ASP A 217 -31.30 60.32 -6.66
C ASP A 217 -32.62 61.05 -7.01
N ASN A 218 -32.72 61.68 -8.18
CA ASN A 218 -33.85 62.55 -8.58
C ASN A 218 -34.22 63.65 -7.55
N ALA A 219 -33.29 64.12 -6.72
CA ALA A 219 -33.54 65.10 -5.66
C ALA A 219 -33.96 66.50 -6.18
N GLY A 220 -33.76 66.77 -7.47
CA GLY A 220 -34.17 68.01 -8.14
C GLY A 220 -33.25 68.36 -9.31
N VAL A 221 -33.73 69.19 -10.24
CA VAL A 221 -32.98 69.61 -11.44
C VAL A 221 -31.71 70.38 -11.06
N GLU A 222 -31.77 71.25 -10.06
CA GLU A 222 -30.62 72.04 -9.58
C GLU A 222 -29.47 71.15 -9.05
N ASN A 223 -29.81 70.08 -8.33
CA ASN A 223 -28.82 69.13 -7.80
C ASN A 223 -28.17 68.30 -8.91
N ALA A 224 -28.93 67.96 -9.96
CA ALA A 224 -28.39 67.29 -11.14
C ALA A 224 -27.46 68.22 -11.94
N VAL A 225 -27.79 69.52 -12.06
CA VAL A 225 -26.90 70.51 -12.69
C VAL A 225 -25.62 70.71 -11.86
N GLN A 226 -25.74 70.76 -10.52
CA GLN A 226 -24.57 70.85 -9.65
C GLN A 226 -23.66 69.63 -9.84
N TRP A 227 -24.23 68.43 -9.88
CA TRP A 227 -23.46 67.20 -10.12
C TRP A 227 -22.78 67.21 -11.50
N LEU A 228 -23.48 67.66 -12.55
CA LEU A 228 -22.90 67.82 -13.89
C LEU A 228 -21.73 68.80 -13.91
N GLY A 229 -21.82 69.91 -13.17
CA GLY A 229 -20.73 70.88 -13.08
C GLY A 229 -19.51 70.36 -12.31
N GLU A 230 -19.73 69.52 -11.30
CA GLU A 230 -18.64 68.89 -10.53
C GLU A 230 -17.91 67.79 -11.32
N HIS A 231 -18.59 67.15 -12.28
CA HIS A 231 -18.08 66.00 -13.03
C HIS A 231 -17.88 66.29 -14.54
N GLU A 232 -17.91 67.56 -14.97
CA GLU A 232 -17.81 67.96 -16.39
C GLU A 232 -16.50 67.52 -17.06
N ASN A 233 -15.43 67.33 -16.28
CA ASN A 233 -14.09 66.97 -16.77
C ASN A 233 -13.80 65.46 -16.75
N ASP A 234 -14.75 64.63 -16.29
CA ASP A 234 -14.52 63.18 -16.18
C ASP A 234 -14.68 62.51 -17.56
N GLU A 235 -13.64 61.79 -18.02
CA GLU A 235 -13.62 61.12 -19.34
C GLU A 235 -14.69 60.01 -19.49
N ASP A 236 -15.36 59.63 -18.40
CA ASP A 236 -16.40 58.61 -18.36
C ASP A 236 -17.82 59.17 -18.28
N ILE A 237 -18.00 60.50 -18.26
CA ILE A 237 -19.33 61.14 -18.15
C ILE A 237 -20.22 60.85 -19.37
N ASP A 238 -19.60 60.62 -20.53
CA ASP A 238 -20.28 60.27 -21.80
C ASP A 238 -20.44 58.75 -22.01
N LYS A 239 -19.98 57.91 -21.07
CA LYS A 239 -20.11 56.45 -21.16
C LYS A 239 -21.42 55.99 -20.49
N PRO A 240 -22.15 55.04 -21.11
CA PRO A 240 -23.39 54.55 -20.56
C PRO A 240 -23.18 53.87 -19.20
N LEU A 241 -24.11 54.10 -18.26
CA LEU A 241 -24.05 53.55 -16.91
C LEU A 241 -24.15 52.01 -16.93
N PRO A 242 -23.29 51.28 -16.20
CA PRO A 242 -23.43 49.83 -16.07
C PRO A 242 -24.75 49.53 -15.34
N ALA A 243 -25.56 48.62 -15.90
CA ALA A 243 -26.88 48.29 -15.36
C ALA A 243 -26.78 47.93 -13.86
N PRO A 244 -27.57 48.56 -12.97
CA PRO A 244 -27.63 48.13 -11.58
C PRO A 244 -28.16 46.70 -11.54
N LYS A 245 -27.36 45.78 -10.98
CA LYS A 245 -27.77 44.39 -10.77
C LYS A 245 -29.13 44.39 -10.07
N PRO A 246 -30.12 43.63 -10.55
CA PRO A 246 -31.44 43.59 -9.92
C PRO A 246 -31.27 43.23 -8.44
N GLN A 247 -31.63 44.15 -7.55
CA GLN A 247 -31.66 43.88 -6.13
C GLN A 247 -32.75 42.83 -5.91
N MET A 248 -32.32 41.58 -5.72
CA MET A 248 -33.22 40.49 -5.34
C MET A 248 -34.10 40.91 -4.16
N SER A 249 -35.37 40.50 -4.18
CA SER A 249 -36.29 40.80 -3.07
C SER A 249 -35.66 40.32 -1.75
N LYS A 250 -35.81 41.12 -0.69
CA LYS A 250 -35.19 40.85 0.62
C LYS A 250 -35.53 39.45 1.16
N GLU A 251 -36.68 38.91 0.77
CA GLU A 251 -37.16 37.59 1.17
C GLU A 251 -36.47 36.45 0.40
N GLU A 252 -36.26 36.61 -0.91
CA GLU A 252 -35.56 35.61 -1.72
C GLU A 252 -34.05 35.60 -1.43
N ALA A 253 -33.47 36.75 -1.11
CA ALA A 253 -32.07 36.86 -0.67
C ALA A 253 -31.85 36.18 0.70
N GLN A 254 -32.80 36.31 1.62
CA GLN A 254 -32.75 35.63 2.93
C GLN A 254 -32.90 34.11 2.80
N ALA A 255 -33.78 33.64 1.90
CA ALA A 255 -33.94 32.22 1.62
C ALA A 255 -32.66 31.60 1.03
N LYS A 256 -32.03 32.26 0.05
CA LYS A 256 -30.75 31.80 -0.53
C LYS A 256 -29.61 31.84 0.49
N ALA A 257 -29.58 32.83 1.38
CA ALA A 257 -28.59 32.89 2.45
C ALA A 257 -28.73 31.74 3.47
N LEU A 258 -29.97 31.38 3.84
CA LEU A 258 -30.27 30.23 4.71
C LEU A 258 -29.91 28.90 4.05
N GLU A 259 -30.20 28.75 2.76
CA GLU A 259 -29.81 27.56 1.99
C GLU A 259 -28.29 27.41 1.91
N LEU A 260 -27.57 28.52 1.66
CA LEU A 260 -26.10 28.54 1.65
C LEU A 260 -25.51 28.15 3.01
N GLN A 261 -26.07 28.66 4.11
CA GLN A 261 -25.65 28.26 5.46
C GLN A 261 -25.92 26.78 5.75
N LYS A 262 -27.04 26.23 5.27
CA LYS A 262 -27.36 24.81 5.42
C LYS A 262 -26.37 23.94 4.65
N LYS A 263 -26.06 24.30 3.39
CA LYS A 263 -25.04 23.62 2.57
C LYS A 263 -23.65 23.68 3.22
N LEU A 264 -23.26 24.83 3.78
CA LEU A 264 -21.98 24.96 4.51
C LEU A 264 -21.91 24.07 5.76
N ARG A 265 -23.02 23.91 6.49
CA ARG A 265 -23.09 22.99 7.64
C ARG A 265 -23.03 21.53 7.20
N GLU A 266 -23.73 21.18 6.14
CA GLU A 266 -23.75 19.83 5.60
C GLU A 266 -22.37 19.43 5.05
N ASP A 267 -21.69 20.33 4.33
CA ASP A 267 -20.33 20.13 3.83
C ASP A 267 -19.31 19.99 4.98
N ARG A 268 -19.43 20.79 6.04
CA ARG A 268 -18.60 20.64 7.25
C ARG A 268 -18.79 19.25 7.88
N MET A 269 -20.04 18.83 8.07
CA MET A 269 -20.35 17.53 8.67
C MET A 269 -19.85 16.37 7.79
N GLU A 270 -19.93 16.51 6.46
CA GLU A 270 -19.44 15.48 5.54
C GLU A 270 -17.91 15.39 5.56
N ARG A 271 -17.21 16.53 5.64
CA ARG A 271 -15.75 16.58 5.79
C ARG A 271 -15.29 15.94 7.09
N GLU A 272 -15.91 16.29 8.22
CA GLU A 272 -15.63 15.69 9.52
C GLU A 272 -15.89 14.16 9.50
N LYS A 273 -16.95 13.71 8.82
CA LYS A 273 -17.25 12.27 8.66
C LYS A 273 -16.22 11.56 7.78
N LYS A 274 -15.68 12.21 6.74
CA LYS A 274 -14.60 11.67 5.90
C LYS A 274 -13.30 11.58 6.68
N GLU A 275 -12.91 12.64 7.39
CA GLU A 275 -11.72 12.65 8.25
C GLU A 275 -11.82 11.61 9.38
N ALA A 276 -13.00 11.41 9.98
CA ALA A 276 -13.20 10.37 10.98
C ALA A 276 -13.02 8.95 10.40
N ARG A 277 -13.50 8.71 9.17
CA ARG A 277 -13.30 7.43 8.46
C ARG A 277 -11.82 7.21 8.11
N GLU A 278 -11.11 8.26 7.71
CA GLU A 278 -9.68 8.19 7.40
C GLU A 278 -8.84 7.94 8.64
N LYS A 279 -9.12 8.63 9.75
CA LYS A 279 -8.46 8.38 11.05
C LYS A 279 -8.68 6.95 11.54
N GLU A 280 -9.88 6.41 11.40
CA GLU A 280 -10.17 5.03 11.80
C GLU A 280 -9.46 4.02 10.89
N LYS A 281 -9.40 4.27 9.57
CA LYS A 281 -8.59 3.45 8.64
C LYS A 281 -7.11 3.49 9.00
N ALA A 282 -6.55 4.68 9.25
CA ALA A 282 -5.15 4.84 9.63
C ALA A 282 -4.85 4.13 10.96
N ARG A 283 -5.77 4.14 11.93
CA ARG A 283 -5.64 3.36 13.17
C ARG A 283 -5.55 1.87 12.89
N ILE A 284 -6.41 1.35 12.02
CA ILE A 284 -6.44 -0.08 11.65
C ILE A 284 -5.16 -0.45 10.89
N GLU A 285 -4.74 0.35 9.93
CA GLU A 285 -3.52 0.14 9.14
C GLU A 285 -2.27 0.17 10.02
N ASN A 286 -2.15 1.15 10.92
CA ASN A 286 -1.03 1.21 11.87
C ASN A 286 -1.03 0.03 12.85
N THR A 287 -2.20 -0.40 13.32
CA THR A 287 -2.30 -1.59 14.19
C THR A 287 -1.91 -2.85 13.44
N LYS A 288 -2.37 -3.00 12.19
CA LYS A 288 -2.04 -4.13 11.33
C LYS A 288 -0.54 -4.17 11.02
N LEU A 289 0.07 -3.03 10.69
CA LEU A 289 1.50 -2.91 10.44
C LEU A 289 2.33 -3.28 11.68
N MET A 290 1.90 -2.86 12.88
CA MET A 290 2.55 -3.26 14.13
C MET A 290 2.45 -4.78 14.38
N GLN A 291 1.30 -5.39 14.06
CA GLN A 291 1.15 -6.85 14.18
C GLN A 291 1.99 -7.61 13.16
N GLU A 292 2.08 -7.14 11.91
CA GLU A 292 2.89 -7.75 10.86
C GLU A 292 4.39 -7.66 11.19
N THR A 293 4.87 -6.50 11.64
CA THR A 293 6.26 -6.34 12.08
C THR A 293 6.58 -7.23 13.28
N GLN A 294 5.68 -7.34 14.26
CA GLN A 294 5.84 -8.25 15.38
C GLN A 294 5.85 -9.73 14.96
N ALA A 295 4.99 -10.11 14.01
CA ALA A 295 4.93 -11.47 13.47
C ALA A 295 6.22 -11.83 12.72
N HIS A 296 6.75 -10.93 11.89
CA HIS A 296 8.02 -11.12 11.19
C HIS A 296 9.18 -11.32 12.17
N LEU A 297 9.29 -10.48 13.20
CA LEU A 297 10.32 -10.63 14.24
C LEU A 297 10.18 -11.96 15.01
N ALA A 298 8.95 -12.39 15.29
CA ALA A 298 8.70 -13.67 15.95
C ALA A 298 9.04 -14.87 15.05
N GLU A 299 8.79 -14.79 13.74
CA GLU A 299 9.16 -15.83 12.77
C GLU A 299 10.67 -15.94 12.61
N GLU A 300 11.38 -14.82 12.48
CA GLU A 300 12.84 -14.82 12.44
C GLU A 300 13.44 -15.42 13.73
N LYS A 301 12.87 -15.09 14.89
CA LYS A 301 13.29 -15.67 16.16
C LYS A 301 13.11 -17.19 16.17
N ARG A 302 11.94 -17.69 15.78
CA ARG A 302 11.67 -19.13 15.68
C ARG A 302 12.61 -19.83 14.71
N LYS A 303 12.94 -19.19 13.59
CA LYS A 303 13.89 -19.72 12.62
C LYS A 303 15.29 -19.88 13.23
N ARG A 304 15.77 -18.86 13.95
CA ARG A 304 17.07 -18.91 14.65
C ARG A 304 17.10 -20.03 15.70
N GLU A 305 16.03 -20.16 16.49
CA GLU A 305 15.89 -21.23 17.49
C GLU A 305 15.89 -22.63 16.83
N MET A 306 15.17 -22.83 15.73
CA MET A 306 15.19 -24.11 15.01
C MET A 306 16.56 -24.46 14.43
N GLU A 307 17.25 -23.47 13.84
CA GLU A 307 18.61 -23.66 13.32
C GLU A 307 19.61 -23.96 14.44
N GLU A 308 19.47 -23.36 15.62
CA GLU A 308 20.28 -23.66 16.79
C GLU A 308 20.06 -25.09 17.29
N MET A 309 18.80 -25.50 17.46
CA MET A 309 18.45 -26.89 17.82
C MET A 309 18.98 -27.89 16.79
N GLN A 310 19.00 -27.53 15.50
CA GLN A 310 19.58 -28.38 14.46
C GLN A 310 21.10 -28.48 14.58
N ARG A 311 21.81 -27.36 14.81
CA ARG A 311 23.26 -27.35 15.05
C ARG A 311 23.62 -28.18 16.27
N GLU A 312 22.92 -28.02 17.39
CA GLU A 312 23.14 -28.83 18.59
C GLU A 312 22.95 -30.32 18.32
N ARG A 313 21.91 -30.68 17.56
CA ARG A 313 21.67 -32.08 17.15
C ARG A 313 22.80 -32.62 16.28
N GLU A 314 23.27 -31.84 15.31
CA GLU A 314 24.40 -32.20 14.44
C GLU A 314 25.68 -32.36 15.26
N ASP A 315 25.95 -31.45 16.21
CA ASP A 315 27.09 -31.53 17.13
C ASP A 315 27.04 -32.76 18.02
N HIS A 316 25.87 -33.11 18.56
CA HIS A 316 25.69 -34.34 19.32
C HIS A 316 25.92 -35.60 18.48
N VAL A 317 25.51 -35.58 17.21
CA VAL A 317 25.76 -36.71 16.28
C VAL A 317 27.25 -36.80 15.96
N ARG A 318 27.91 -35.68 15.62
CA ARG A 318 29.35 -35.61 15.35
C ARG A 318 30.15 -36.10 16.55
N HIS A 319 29.86 -35.59 17.75
CA HIS A 319 30.54 -36.02 18.97
C HIS A 319 30.36 -37.52 19.25
N ARG A 320 29.16 -38.06 19.05
CA ARG A 320 28.90 -39.51 19.19
C ARG A 320 29.69 -40.32 18.16
N GLN A 321 29.82 -39.83 16.93
CA GLN A 321 30.60 -40.47 15.88
C GLN A 321 32.10 -40.45 16.21
N GLU A 322 32.65 -39.32 16.64
CA GLU A 322 34.05 -39.21 17.07
C GLU A 322 34.38 -40.17 18.21
N LEU A 323 33.49 -40.29 19.21
CA LEU A 323 33.64 -41.26 20.30
C LEU A 323 33.66 -42.69 19.77
N ARG A 324 32.76 -43.01 18.82
CA ARG A 324 32.71 -44.34 18.19
C ARG A 324 34.00 -44.63 17.42
N GLU A 325 34.50 -43.68 16.63
CA GLU A 325 35.75 -43.82 15.88
C GLU A 325 36.96 -44.01 16.80
N LYS A 326 37.05 -43.24 17.91
CA LYS A 326 38.07 -43.44 18.93
C LYS A 326 38.02 -44.85 19.54
N MET A 327 36.82 -45.38 19.79
CA MET A 327 36.64 -46.74 20.30
C MET A 327 37.03 -47.81 19.27
N VAL A 328 36.74 -47.59 17.98
CA VAL A 328 37.19 -48.47 16.88
C VAL A 328 38.71 -48.49 16.78
N GLU A 329 39.35 -47.32 16.82
CA GLU A 329 40.80 -47.19 16.70
C GLU A 329 41.54 -47.83 17.90
N ASP A 330 41.03 -47.64 19.12
CA ASP A 330 41.57 -48.31 20.31
C ASP A 330 41.40 -49.84 20.22
N TYR A 331 40.25 -50.32 19.74
CA TYR A 331 40.03 -51.75 19.50
C TYR A 331 41.03 -52.30 18.47
N ARG A 332 41.22 -51.59 17.35
CA ARG A 332 42.16 -51.97 16.29
C ARG A 332 43.60 -52.02 16.81
N ARG A 333 44.01 -51.05 17.63
CA ARG A 333 45.34 -51.04 18.27
C ARG A 333 45.56 -52.23 19.22
N ARG A 334 44.53 -52.63 19.97
CA ARG A 334 44.62 -53.74 20.95
C ARG A 334 44.58 -55.12 20.29
N PHE A 335 43.74 -55.29 19.27
CA PHE A 335 43.41 -56.62 18.72
C PHE A 335 43.86 -56.83 17.26
N GLY A 336 44.43 -55.81 16.61
CA GLY A 336 44.98 -55.92 15.24
C GLY A 336 43.93 -56.15 14.15
N ARG A 337 42.64 -56.00 14.46
CA ARG A 337 41.51 -56.17 13.55
C ARG A 337 40.40 -55.19 13.91
N ASP A 338 39.46 -54.98 12.99
CA ASP A 338 38.28 -54.15 13.27
C ASP A 338 37.33 -54.84 14.25
N PRO A 339 36.63 -54.07 15.10
CA PRO A 339 35.62 -54.59 16.01
C PRO A 339 34.48 -55.28 15.23
N PRO A 340 33.95 -56.41 15.74
CA PRO A 340 32.75 -57.06 15.22
C PRO A 340 31.57 -56.08 15.09
N ALA A 341 30.64 -56.35 14.16
CA ALA A 341 29.53 -55.42 13.85
C ALA A 341 28.61 -55.15 15.06
N ASP A 342 28.46 -56.13 15.94
CA ASP A 342 27.67 -56.10 17.17
C ASP A 342 28.42 -55.45 18.36
N TYR A 343 29.69 -55.05 18.20
CA TYR A 343 30.52 -54.53 19.30
C TYR A 343 29.95 -53.26 19.96
N PHE A 344 29.24 -52.42 19.19
CA PHE A 344 28.59 -51.20 19.70
C PHE A 344 27.10 -51.36 19.97
N GLU A 345 26.53 -52.52 19.66
CA GLU A 345 25.14 -52.83 19.97
C GLU A 345 25.08 -53.25 21.43
N LYS A 346 24.31 -52.52 22.24
CA LYS A 346 23.97 -53.03 23.57
C LYS A 346 23.13 -54.28 23.35
N SER A 347 23.63 -55.43 23.80
CA SER A 347 22.83 -56.65 23.88
C SER A 347 21.62 -56.36 24.77
N THR A 348 20.46 -56.12 24.17
CA THR A 348 19.20 -56.05 24.90
C THR A 348 18.84 -57.46 25.30
N ASP A 349 19.15 -57.84 26.55
CA ASP A 349 18.66 -59.08 27.14
C ASP A 349 17.16 -58.92 27.42
N VAL A 350 16.34 -59.29 26.43
CA VAL A 350 14.88 -59.18 26.49
C VAL A 350 14.30 -60.06 27.60
N SER A 351 15.02 -61.11 28.02
CA SER A 351 14.57 -62.06 29.06
C SER A 351 14.48 -61.46 30.46
N GLN A 352 15.17 -60.33 30.71
CA GLN A 352 15.15 -59.63 32.00
C GLN A 352 14.19 -58.43 32.02
N MET A 353 13.54 -58.12 30.90
CA MET A 353 12.60 -57.00 30.82
C MET A 353 11.28 -57.32 31.53
N LYS A 354 10.63 -56.30 32.07
CA LYS A 354 9.24 -56.46 32.52
C LYS A 354 8.37 -56.76 31.28
N PRO A 355 7.28 -57.54 31.40
CA PRO A 355 6.44 -57.92 30.26
C PRO A 355 5.99 -56.73 29.39
N LYS A 356 5.68 -55.58 30.00
CA LYS A 356 5.31 -54.35 29.27
C LYS A 356 6.45 -53.76 28.43
N GLU A 357 7.68 -53.83 28.94
CA GLU A 357 8.88 -53.33 28.27
C GLU A 357 9.28 -54.27 27.12
N ALA A 358 9.15 -55.59 27.32
CA ALA A 358 9.33 -56.61 26.29
C ALA A 358 8.31 -56.44 25.14
N ILE A 359 7.02 -56.26 25.45
CA ILE A 359 5.98 -55.99 24.44
C ILE A 359 6.33 -54.72 23.64
N ALA A 360 6.74 -53.64 24.31
CA ALA A 360 7.13 -52.40 23.63
C ALA A 360 8.37 -52.57 22.74
N TYR A 361 9.33 -53.41 23.16
CA TYR A 361 10.50 -53.78 22.37
C TYR A 361 10.12 -54.55 21.11
N HIS A 362 9.32 -55.63 21.24
CA HIS A 362 8.88 -56.45 20.11
C HIS A 362 8.01 -55.64 19.12
N LEU A 363 7.10 -54.78 19.60
CA LEU A 363 6.32 -53.89 18.72
C LEU A 363 7.20 -52.86 17.99
N ARG A 364 8.26 -52.36 18.64
CA ARG A 364 9.23 -51.46 18.01
C ARG A 364 10.08 -52.19 16.98
N ASN A 365 10.50 -53.42 17.26
CA ASN A 365 11.29 -54.24 16.34
C ASN A 365 10.46 -54.65 15.11
N LEU A 366 9.22 -55.11 15.33
CA LEU A 366 8.23 -55.39 14.29
C LEU A 366 7.96 -54.15 13.41
N LYS A 367 7.95 -52.94 13.97
CA LYS A 367 7.84 -51.72 13.17
C LYS A 367 9.13 -51.39 12.41
N LYS A 368 10.31 -51.69 12.95
CA LYS A 368 11.61 -51.40 12.33
C LYS A 368 11.88 -52.34 11.15
N GLU A 369 11.81 -53.64 11.38
CA GLU A 369 12.08 -54.68 10.37
C GLU A 369 11.16 -54.57 9.16
N TYR A 370 9.88 -54.27 9.39
CA TYR A 370 8.87 -54.15 8.32
C TYR A 370 8.68 -52.72 7.79
N LYS A 371 9.47 -51.75 8.28
CA LYS A 371 9.66 -50.44 7.64
C LYS A 371 10.89 -50.43 6.72
N GLU A 372 11.89 -51.28 6.99
CA GLU A 372 13.17 -51.34 6.26
C GLU A 372 13.19 -52.44 5.18
N SER A 373 12.50 -53.57 5.37
CA SER A 373 12.44 -54.70 4.41
C SER A 373 11.73 -54.43 3.07
N ASN A 374 11.37 -53.17 2.77
CA ASN A 374 10.78 -52.79 1.48
C ASN A 374 11.42 -51.55 0.82
N LEU A 375 12.66 -51.20 1.17
CA LEU A 375 13.43 -50.20 0.42
C LEU A 375 14.26 -50.78 -0.73
N GLN A 376 14.37 -52.11 -0.85
CA GLN A 376 15.26 -52.75 -1.84
C GLN A 376 14.56 -53.28 -3.11
N GLY A 377 13.24 -53.08 -3.25
CA GLY A 377 12.56 -53.36 -4.51
C GLY A 377 11.29 -52.51 -4.65
N LEU A 378 11.23 -51.71 -5.71
CA LEU A 378 10.08 -50.90 -6.15
C LEU A 378 9.89 -49.52 -5.49
N MET A 379 10.96 -48.75 -5.36
CA MET A 379 10.85 -47.29 -5.48
C MET A 379 10.96 -46.91 -6.96
N TRP A 380 9.98 -47.18 -7.84
CA TRP A 380 9.95 -46.48 -9.15
C TRP A 380 8.61 -46.30 -9.87
N PHE A 381 7.47 -46.90 -9.49
CA PHE A 381 6.21 -46.59 -10.19
C PHE A 381 4.95 -46.64 -9.30
N MET A 382 4.34 -45.44 -9.16
CA MET A 382 2.91 -45.09 -9.01
C MET A 382 2.03 -45.75 -7.91
N ASP A 383 1.28 -44.87 -7.24
CA ASP A 383 0.08 -45.07 -6.41
C ASP A 383 0.15 -45.97 -5.16
N ASP A 384 0.32 -45.28 -4.02
CA ASP A 384 -0.24 -45.53 -2.69
C ASP A 384 -0.66 -46.97 -2.33
N VAL A 385 0.29 -47.75 -1.81
CA VAL A 385 0.29 -48.38 -0.47
C VAL A 385 1.19 -49.61 -0.51
N ASP A 386 2.29 -49.56 0.25
CA ASP A 386 3.21 -50.68 0.43
C ASP A 386 2.48 -51.96 0.92
N PRO A 387 2.51 -53.08 0.14
CA PRO A 387 1.86 -54.34 0.52
C PRO A 387 2.33 -54.91 1.86
N CYS A 388 3.60 -54.73 2.23
CA CYS A 388 4.14 -55.13 3.53
C CYS A 388 3.59 -54.24 4.65
N ARG A 389 3.44 -52.93 4.41
CA ARG A 389 2.78 -52.01 5.36
C ARG A 389 1.31 -52.39 5.59
N MET A 390 0.58 -52.82 4.55
CA MET A 390 -0.79 -53.32 4.71
C MET A 390 -0.87 -54.61 5.52
N ARG A 391 0.04 -55.56 5.27
CA ARG A 391 0.10 -56.82 6.04
C ARG A 391 0.43 -56.57 7.50
N LEU A 392 1.39 -55.69 7.80
CA LEU A 392 1.74 -55.28 9.15
C LEU A 392 0.57 -54.58 9.86
N ALA A 393 -0.09 -53.63 9.20
CA ALA A 393 -1.26 -52.95 9.75
C ALA A 393 -2.41 -53.95 10.04
N THR A 394 -2.59 -54.94 9.17
CA THR A 394 -3.59 -56.00 9.34
C THR A 394 -3.22 -56.94 10.50
N CYS A 395 -1.94 -57.26 10.68
CA CYS A 395 -1.42 -58.00 11.83
C CYS A 395 -1.73 -57.27 13.14
N LEU A 396 -1.32 -56.01 13.26
CA LEU A 396 -1.53 -55.19 14.47
C LEU A 396 -3.02 -55.02 14.80
N LYS A 397 -3.88 -54.83 13.78
CA LYS A 397 -5.34 -54.81 13.96
C LYS A 397 -5.87 -56.13 14.50
N THR A 398 -5.35 -57.26 14.00
CA THR A 398 -5.77 -58.60 14.42
C THR A 398 -5.30 -58.91 15.85
N LEU A 399 -4.06 -58.55 16.20
CA LEU A 399 -3.53 -58.61 17.57
C LEU A 399 -4.38 -57.79 18.53
N ARG A 400 -4.69 -56.54 18.17
CA ARG A 400 -5.56 -55.68 18.96
C ARG A 400 -6.91 -56.34 19.23
N ILE A 401 -7.53 -56.97 18.23
CA ILE A 401 -8.82 -57.66 18.42
C ILE A 401 -8.68 -58.83 19.40
N TYR A 402 -7.63 -59.65 19.29
CA TYR A 402 -7.40 -60.77 20.21
C TYR A 402 -7.22 -60.31 21.65
N LEU A 403 -6.40 -59.28 21.86
CA LEU A 403 -6.14 -58.72 23.19
C LEU A 403 -7.38 -58.00 23.76
N GLN A 404 -8.09 -57.24 22.92
CA GLN A 404 -9.31 -56.52 23.31
C GLN A 404 -10.42 -57.50 23.71
N ASN A 405 -10.64 -58.57 22.94
CA ASN A 405 -11.65 -59.57 23.27
C ASN A 405 -11.35 -60.29 24.59
N ALA A 406 -10.07 -60.56 24.87
CA ALA A 406 -9.64 -61.15 26.14
C ALA A 406 -9.77 -60.16 27.32
N HIS A 407 -9.54 -58.87 27.08
CA HIS A 407 -9.71 -57.81 28.09
C HIS A 407 -11.18 -57.58 28.43
N ASP A 408 -12.05 -57.45 27.42
CA ASP A 408 -13.45 -57.06 27.60
C ASP A 408 -14.31 -58.20 28.14
N HIS A 409 -13.89 -59.46 27.92
CA HIS A 409 -14.61 -60.66 28.35
C HIS A 409 -13.73 -61.59 29.23
N PRO A 410 -13.32 -61.15 30.43
CA PRO A 410 -12.35 -61.88 31.27
C PRO A 410 -12.88 -63.20 31.85
N THR A 411 -14.19 -63.43 31.81
CA THR A 411 -14.84 -64.66 32.31
C THR A 411 -15.14 -65.67 31.20
N GLU A 412 -15.10 -65.25 29.93
CA GLU A 412 -15.50 -66.09 28.79
C GLU A 412 -14.27 -66.77 28.16
N LYS A 413 -14.03 -68.02 28.56
CA LYS A 413 -12.87 -68.84 28.11
C LYS A 413 -12.70 -68.97 26.59
N LYS A 414 -13.76 -68.76 25.80
CA LYS A 414 -13.69 -68.81 24.33
C LYS A 414 -12.80 -67.70 23.73
N TYR A 415 -12.69 -66.54 24.38
CA TYR A 415 -11.83 -65.43 23.92
C TYR A 415 -10.39 -65.53 24.42
N HIS A 416 -10.14 -66.46 25.34
CA HIS A 416 -8.83 -66.78 25.88
C HIS A 416 -8.09 -67.85 25.06
N LYS A 417 -8.70 -68.35 23.98
CA LYS A 417 -8.14 -69.36 23.08
C LYS A 417 -8.05 -68.84 21.65
N ILE A 418 -6.84 -68.82 21.09
CA ILE A 418 -6.59 -68.46 19.69
C ILE A 418 -6.19 -69.73 18.95
N ASN A 419 -6.99 -70.13 17.96
CA ASN A 419 -6.68 -71.30 17.14
C ASN A 419 -5.58 -70.97 16.10
N LYS A 420 -4.41 -71.60 16.20
CA LYS A 420 -3.29 -71.38 15.28
C LYS A 420 -3.60 -71.84 13.86
N SER A 421 -4.48 -72.83 13.68
CA SER A 421 -4.90 -73.31 12.35
C SER A 421 -5.93 -72.40 11.68
N ASN A 422 -6.41 -71.35 12.35
CA ASN A 422 -7.35 -70.41 11.76
C ASN A 422 -6.67 -69.61 10.64
N LYS A 423 -7.31 -69.54 9.46
CA LYS A 423 -6.86 -68.74 8.32
C LYS A 423 -6.49 -67.31 8.71
N ALA A 424 -7.29 -66.67 9.57
CA ALA A 424 -7.02 -65.31 10.02
C ALA A 424 -5.74 -65.19 10.85
N PHE A 425 -5.39 -66.21 11.66
CA PHE A 425 -4.14 -66.23 12.43
C PHE A 425 -2.94 -66.55 11.53
N MET A 426 -3.08 -67.59 10.69
CA MET A 426 -2.03 -68.07 9.78
C MET A 426 -1.60 -67.02 8.75
N GLU A 427 -2.53 -66.24 8.21
CA GLU A 427 -2.22 -65.25 7.17
C GLU A 427 -1.80 -63.90 7.74
N ARG A 428 -2.27 -63.54 8.95
CA ARG A 428 -2.12 -62.16 9.46
C ARG A 428 -1.17 -62.04 10.64
N VAL A 429 -1.00 -63.06 11.47
CA VAL A 429 -0.23 -62.99 12.72
C VAL A 429 0.97 -63.93 12.71
N ALA A 430 0.77 -65.20 12.32
CA ALA A 430 1.83 -66.21 12.24
C ALA A 430 3.07 -65.83 11.39
N PRO A 431 2.95 -65.04 10.29
CA PRO A 431 4.12 -64.64 9.50
C PRO A 431 5.06 -63.65 10.22
N PHE A 432 4.64 -63.11 11.36
CA PHE A 432 5.38 -62.12 12.13
C PHE A 432 5.86 -62.75 13.45
N GLY A 433 7.13 -63.14 13.53
CA GLY A 433 7.69 -63.78 14.74
C GLY A 433 7.54 -62.90 15.99
N GLU A 434 7.85 -61.61 15.87
CA GLU A 434 7.70 -60.61 16.94
C GLU A 434 6.23 -60.45 17.41
N ALA A 435 5.24 -60.72 16.55
CA ALA A 435 3.83 -60.68 16.95
C ALA A 435 3.44 -61.87 17.85
N ILE A 436 4.11 -63.01 17.69
CA ILE A 436 3.93 -64.18 18.54
C ILE A 436 4.54 -63.90 19.92
N GLU A 437 5.74 -63.33 19.96
CA GLU A 437 6.41 -62.90 21.19
C GLU A 437 5.56 -61.88 21.98
N VAL A 438 4.87 -60.97 21.31
CA VAL A 438 3.90 -60.06 21.95
C VAL A 438 2.76 -60.83 22.61
N LEU A 439 2.18 -61.83 21.94
CA LEU A 439 1.11 -62.66 22.52
C LEU A 439 1.62 -63.48 23.72
N GLU A 440 2.83 -64.01 23.64
CA GLU A 440 3.46 -64.77 24.72
C GLU A 440 3.73 -63.90 25.95
N ASN A 441 4.25 -62.69 25.76
CA ASN A 441 4.43 -61.71 26.84
C ASN A 441 3.10 -61.16 27.40
N CYS A 442 2.01 -61.24 26.64
CA CYS A 442 0.65 -61.00 27.13
C CYS A 442 0.03 -62.19 27.90
N GLY A 443 0.74 -63.33 27.97
CA GLY A 443 0.34 -64.50 28.75
C GLY A 443 -0.36 -65.61 27.95
N PHE A 444 -0.37 -65.54 26.62
CA PHE A 444 -0.80 -66.63 25.75
C PHE A 444 0.32 -67.67 25.63
N SER A 445 0.01 -68.96 25.82
CA SER A 445 0.99 -70.03 25.78
C SER A 445 0.50 -71.18 24.90
N ASP A 446 1.42 -71.88 24.23
CA ASP A 446 1.10 -73.06 23.43
C ASP A 446 1.00 -74.29 24.34
N THR A 447 -0.20 -74.62 24.78
CA THR A 447 -0.46 -75.89 25.47
C THR A 447 -0.57 -76.97 24.42
N GLY A 448 0.54 -77.62 24.06
CA GLY A 448 0.64 -78.64 23.02
C GLY A 448 -0.14 -79.95 23.28
N GLU A 449 -1.46 -79.90 23.46
CA GLU A 449 -2.30 -81.10 23.56
C GLU A 449 -2.48 -81.75 22.18
N ARG A 450 -1.64 -82.76 21.90
CA ARG A 450 -1.71 -83.67 20.73
C ARG A 450 -2.93 -84.62 20.72
N ARG A 451 -4.07 -84.25 21.30
CA ARG A 451 -5.31 -85.01 21.18
C ARG A 451 -6.38 -84.12 20.57
N ALA A 452 -6.66 -84.38 19.29
CA ALA A 452 -7.60 -83.71 18.40
C ALA A 452 -7.14 -82.35 17.82
N ASN A 453 -6.34 -82.38 16.75
CA ASN A 453 -6.23 -81.38 15.66
C ASN A 453 -6.51 -79.89 15.98
N SER A 454 -6.14 -79.37 17.14
CA SER A 454 -6.29 -77.96 17.50
C SER A 454 -5.01 -77.47 18.14
N VAL A 455 -4.08 -77.00 17.31
CA VAL A 455 -2.91 -76.24 17.75
C VAL A 455 -3.43 -74.85 18.12
N ALA A 456 -3.46 -74.50 19.40
CA ALA A 456 -4.10 -73.26 19.85
C ALA A 456 -3.31 -72.62 20.99
N LEU A 457 -3.16 -71.30 20.94
CA LEU A 457 -2.62 -70.49 22.03
C LEU A 457 -3.72 -70.30 23.08
N ASN A 458 -3.43 -70.59 24.34
CA ASN A 458 -4.34 -70.38 25.46
C ASN A 458 -3.75 -69.33 26.41
N LEU A 459 -4.57 -68.35 26.79
CA LEU A 459 -4.25 -67.36 27.79
C LEU A 459 -4.27 -68.01 29.18
N SER A 460 -3.16 -67.90 29.91
CA SER A 460 -3.04 -68.45 31.26
C SER A 460 -3.97 -67.72 32.24
N VAL A 461 -4.66 -68.48 33.10
CA VAL A 461 -5.70 -67.99 34.03
C VAL A 461 -5.15 -67.04 35.11
N SER A 462 -3.82 -66.94 35.24
CA SER A 462 -3.10 -66.07 36.17
C SER A 462 -2.69 -64.70 35.60
N SER A 463 -2.92 -64.43 34.31
CA SER A 463 -2.41 -63.22 33.60
C SER A 463 -3.44 -62.13 33.32
N THR A 464 -4.66 -62.23 33.86
CA THR A 464 -5.70 -61.17 33.75
C THR A 464 -5.26 -59.75 34.19
N PRO A 465 -4.25 -59.54 35.06
CA PRO A 465 -3.74 -58.19 35.34
C PRO A 465 -2.85 -57.58 34.24
N HIS A 466 -2.31 -58.38 33.30
CA HIS A 466 -1.36 -57.91 32.28
C HIS A 466 -2.02 -57.38 31.01
N LEU A 467 -3.30 -57.70 30.78
CA LEU A 467 -4.10 -57.18 29.66
C LEU A 467 -4.57 -55.72 29.86
N ARG A 468 -4.30 -55.10 31.01
CA ARG A 468 -4.69 -53.72 31.35
C ARG A 468 -3.67 -52.65 30.89
N CYS A 469 -2.63 -53.01 30.15
CA CYS A 469 -1.57 -52.07 29.75
C CYS A 469 -1.38 -51.95 28.26
#